data_AF-A0A9D9WRL9-F1
#
_entry.id   AF-A0A9D9WRL9-F1
#
_cell.length_a   1.000
_cell.length_b   1.000
_cell.length_c   1.000
_cell.angle_alpha   90.00
_cell.angle_beta   90.00
_cell.angle_gamma   90.00
#
_symmetry.space_group_name_H-M   'P 1'
#
loop_
_entity.id
_entity.type
_entity.pdbx_description
1 polymer ?
#
loop_
_entity_poly.entity_id
_entity_poly.type
_entity_poly.pdbx_seq_one_letter_code
_entity_poly.pdbx_strand_id
1 'polypeptide(L)'
;MTDHSHKNCKALLGSLSEYIDGELPAELCAEIEKHLEGCENCRVVLNTTKRTIDLVQLPVEETVPLDVRERLFKRLNLDDYLLPKS
;
A
#
# COMPACT_ATOMS: atom_id res chain seq x y z
N MET A 1 3.87 1.17 -27.80
CA MET A 1 2.56 0.81 -27.23
C MET A 1 2.51 -0.70 -27.21
N THR A 2 2.88 -1.32 -26.08
CA THR A 2 2.99 -2.78 -25.97
C THR A 2 1.59 -3.37 -25.90
N ASP A 3 1.24 -4.17 -26.90
CA ASP A 3 0.01 -4.95 -26.97
C ASP A 3 0.10 -6.10 -25.94
N HIS A 4 -0.62 -5.97 -24.82
CA HIS A 4 -0.77 -7.04 -23.83
C HIS A 4 -2.24 -7.41 -23.74
N SER A 5 -2.51 -8.72 -23.75
CA SER A 5 -3.88 -9.25 -23.77
C SER A 5 -4.71 -8.74 -22.59
N HIS A 6 -5.71 -7.91 -22.87
CA HIS A 6 -6.63 -7.29 -21.90
C HIS A 6 -7.38 -8.29 -21.01
N LYS A 7 -7.38 -9.59 -21.34
CA LYS A 7 -8.00 -10.63 -20.50
C LYS A 7 -7.36 -10.69 -19.10
N ASN A 8 -6.04 -10.52 -19.00
CA ASN A 8 -5.33 -10.62 -17.72
C ASN A 8 -5.56 -9.38 -16.85
N CYS A 9 -5.77 -8.22 -17.45
CA CYS A 9 -6.13 -6.99 -16.72
C CYS A 9 -7.49 -7.13 -16.02
N LYS A 10 -8.47 -7.78 -16.66
CA LYS A 10 -9.79 -7.99 -16.05
C LYS A 10 -9.74 -8.93 -14.86
N ALA A 11 -8.91 -9.98 -14.94
CA ALA A 11 -8.66 -10.87 -13.82
C ALA A 11 -8.00 -10.12 -12.65
N LEU A 12 -6.97 -9.32 -12.93
CA LEU A 12 -6.34 -8.46 -11.92
C LEU A 12 -7.34 -7.54 -11.21
N LEU A 13 -8.22 -6.86 -11.98
CA LEU A 13 -9.23 -5.96 -11.39
C LEU A 13 -10.16 -6.68 -10.40
N GLY A 14 -10.47 -7.96 -10.66
CA GLY A 14 -11.29 -8.78 -9.78
C GLY A 14 -10.62 -9.11 -8.44
N SER A 15 -9.29 -9.27 -8.44
CA SER A 15 -8.50 -9.63 -7.25
C SER A 15 -7.80 -8.44 -6.60
N LEU A 16 -8.00 -7.22 -7.12
CA LEU A 16 -7.23 -6.05 -6.71
C LEU A 16 -7.52 -5.61 -5.28
N SER A 17 -8.78 -5.72 -4.83
CA SER A 17 -9.16 -5.37 -3.45
C SER A 17 -8.51 -6.32 -2.45
N GLU A 18 -8.68 -7.63 -2.63
CA GLU A 18 -8.05 -8.66 -1.78
C GLU A 18 -6.52 -8.54 -1.75
N TYR A 19 -5.90 -8.16 -2.88
CA TYR A 19 -4.48 -7.87 -2.95
C TYR A 19 -4.07 -6.64 -2.13
N ILE A 20 -4.84 -5.56 -2.20
CA ILE A 20 -4.58 -4.32 -1.43
C ILE A 20 -4.74 -4.58 0.07
N ASP A 21 -5.77 -5.34 0.44
CA ASP A 21 -6.10 -5.66 1.84
C ASP A 21 -5.17 -6.74 2.42
N GLY A 22 -4.35 -7.40 1.60
CA GLY A 22 -3.40 -8.43 2.02
C GLY A 22 -4.04 -9.79 2.32
N GLU A 23 -5.26 -10.01 1.84
CA GLU A 23 -6.04 -11.24 2.04
C GLU A 23 -5.84 -12.27 0.91
N LEU A 24 -5.17 -11.85 -0.17
CA LEU A 24 -4.92 -12.70 -1.33
C LEU A 24 -3.82 -13.75 -1.04
N PRO A 25 -4.00 -15.02 -1.46
CA PRO A 25 -2.96 -16.05 -1.36
C PRO A 25 -1.65 -15.64 -2.03
N ALA A 26 -0.52 -16.03 -1.45
CA ALA A 26 0.83 -15.66 -1.91
C ALA A 26 1.10 -16.00 -3.39
N GLU A 27 0.57 -17.14 -3.87
CA GLU A 27 0.70 -17.56 -5.27
C GLU A 27 0.04 -16.57 -6.23
N LEU A 28 -1.15 -16.07 -5.87
CA LEU A 28 -1.89 -15.10 -6.66
C LEU A 28 -1.28 -13.69 -6.55
N CYS A 29 -0.72 -13.32 -5.39
CA CYS A 29 0.07 -12.09 -5.26
C CYS A 29 1.24 -12.05 -6.25
N ALA A 30 1.98 -13.16 -6.39
CA ALA A 30 3.09 -13.25 -7.32
C ALA A 30 2.64 -13.11 -8.79
N GLU A 31 1.48 -13.66 -9.16
CA GLU A 31 0.92 -13.48 -10.50
C GLU A 31 0.53 -12.02 -10.78
N ILE A 32 -0.06 -11.35 -9.79
CA ILE A 32 -0.40 -9.92 -9.86
C ILE A 32 0.86 -9.07 -10.02
N GLU A 33 1.89 -9.31 -9.20
CA GLU A 33 3.15 -8.58 -9.26
C GLU A 33 3.82 -8.70 -10.63
N LYS A 34 3.89 -9.92 -11.17
CA LYS A 34 4.39 -10.18 -12.53
C LYS A 34 3.61 -9.43 -13.60
N HIS A 35 2.29 -9.30 -13.45
CA HIS A 35 1.48 -8.50 -14.38
C HIS A 35 1.79 -7.01 -14.27
N LEU A 36 1.93 -6.49 -13.05
CA LEU A 36 2.23 -5.08 -12.79
C LEU A 36 3.59 -4.65 -13.34
N GLU A 37 4.58 -5.55 -13.38
CA GLU A 37 5.88 -5.29 -14.02
C GLU A 37 5.73 -4.92 -15.51
N GLY A 38 4.81 -5.59 -16.22
CA GLY A 38 4.61 -5.44 -17.66
C GLY A 38 3.48 -4.49 -18.08
N CYS A 39 2.59 -4.09 -17.17
CA CYS A 39 1.37 -3.34 -17.51
C CYS A 39 1.31 -1.98 -16.81
N GLU A 40 1.45 -0.90 -17.57
CA GLU A 40 1.29 0.47 -17.07
C GLU A 40 -0.15 0.78 -16.66
N ASN A 41 -1.14 0.38 -17.45
CA ASN A 41 -2.56 0.64 -17.15
C ASN A 41 -2.97 0.08 -15.79
N CYS A 42 -2.57 -1.15 -15.49
CA CYS A 42 -2.89 -1.80 -14.23
C CYS A 42 -2.13 -1.20 -13.04
N ARG A 43 -0.89 -0.73 -13.24
CA ARG A 43 -0.19 0.07 -12.22
C ARG A 43 -0.91 1.37 -11.92
N VAL A 44 -1.41 2.07 -12.95
CA VAL A 44 -2.21 3.28 -12.77
C VAL A 44 -3.45 2.97 -11.94
N VAL A 45 -4.20 1.91 -12.28
CA VAL A 45 -5.41 1.53 -11.52
C VAL A 45 -5.09 1.15 -10.08
N LEU A 46 -4.04 0.34 -9.83
CA LEU A 46 -3.62 0.00 -8.47
C LEU A 46 -3.31 1.26 -7.64
N ASN A 47 -2.53 2.18 -8.21
CA ASN A 47 -2.12 3.40 -7.54
C ASN A 47 -3.29 4.34 -7.25
N THR A 48 -4.21 4.51 -8.21
CA THR A 48 -5.39 5.37 -8.02
C THR A 48 -6.36 4.78 -7.01
N THR A 49 -6.54 3.45 -7.00
CA THR A 49 -7.36 2.77 -5.99
C THR A 49 -6.78 2.93 -4.60
N LYS A 50 -5.48 2.66 -4.40
CA LYS A 50 -4.79 2.90 -3.12
C LYS A 50 -4.94 4.34 -2.65
N ARG A 51 -4.70 5.30 -3.55
CA ARG A 51 -4.86 6.72 -3.23
C ARG A 51 -6.29 7.08 -2.83
N THR A 52 -7.29 6.47 -3.46
CA THR A 52 -8.70 6.69 -3.12
C THR A 52 -9.00 6.16 -1.72
N ILE A 53 -8.48 4.98 -1.38
CA ILE A 53 -8.57 4.42 -0.02
C ILE A 53 -7.95 5.37 0.99
N ASP A 54 -6.73 5.86 0.75
CA ASP A 54 -6.05 6.81 1.65
C ASP A 54 -6.86 8.11 1.86
N LEU A 55 -7.47 8.63 0.79
CA LEU A 55 -8.30 9.84 0.85
C LEU A 55 -9.60 9.63 1.63
N VAL A 56 -10.23 8.46 1.52
CA VAL A 56 -11.45 8.14 2.25
C VAL A 56 -11.15 7.77 3.71
N GLN A 57 -9.99 7.14 3.96
CA GLN A 57 -9.52 6.80 5.30
C GLN A 57 -8.81 7.95 6.01
N LEU A 58 -8.86 9.18 5.49
CA LEU A 58 -8.28 10.38 6.12
C LEU A 58 -8.55 10.33 7.63
N PRO A 59 -7.50 10.17 8.46
CA PRO A 59 -7.69 9.96 9.87
C PRO A 59 -8.35 11.23 10.42
N VAL A 60 -9.41 11.05 11.20
CA VAL A 60 -9.64 11.93 12.35
C VAL A 60 -8.28 12.01 13.03
N GLU A 61 -7.70 13.20 13.25
CA GLU A 61 -6.37 13.35 13.85
C GLU A 61 -6.32 12.62 15.21
N GLU A 62 -6.03 11.32 15.18
CA GLU A 62 -5.82 10.51 16.36
C GLU A 62 -4.36 10.73 16.74
N THR A 63 -4.17 11.61 17.70
CA THR A 63 -2.85 11.90 18.24
C THR A 63 -2.31 10.62 18.87
N VAL A 64 -1.27 10.04 18.27
CA VAL A 64 -0.51 8.95 18.90
C VAL A 64 0.04 9.47 20.24
N PRO A 65 -0.21 8.78 21.37
CA PRO A 65 0.35 9.17 22.65
C PRO A 65 1.88 9.30 22.59
N LEU A 66 2.42 10.37 23.19
CA LEU A 66 3.84 10.69 23.10
C LEU A 66 4.73 9.57 23.63
N ASP A 67 4.29 8.85 24.66
CA ASP A 67 5.02 7.72 25.25
C ASP A 67 5.13 6.52 24.29
N VAL A 68 4.07 6.24 23.52
CA VAL A 68 4.05 5.21 22.48
C VAL A 68 5.03 5.57 21.37
N ARG A 69 5.01 6.84 20.92
CA ARG A 69 5.96 7.36 19.93
C ARG A 69 7.40 7.25 20.44
N GLU A 70 7.68 7.72 21.66
CA GLU A 70 9.02 7.67 22.26
C GLU A 70 9.56 6.24 22.32
N ARG A 71 8.73 5.27 22.76
CA ARG A 71 9.11 3.86 22.85
C ARG A 71 9.40 3.24 21.49
N LEU A 72 8.59 3.55 20.48
CA LEU A 72 8.78 3.04 19.12
C LEU A 72 10.09 3.56 18.51
N PHE A 73 10.34 4.86 18.61
CA PHE A 73 11.52 5.49 18.02
C PHE A 73 12.81 4.98 18.66
N LYS A 74 12.83 4.78 19.98
CA LYS A 74 13.96 4.12 20.67
C LYS A 74 14.20 2.70 20.19
N ARG A 75 13.14 1.92 19.93
CA ARG A 75 13.28 0.53 19.44
C ARG A 75 13.81 0.45 18.01
N LEU A 76 13.53 1.47 17.20
CA LEU A 76 14.00 1.59 15.83
C LEU A 76 15.35 2.33 15.72
N ASN A 77 15.96 2.75 16.84
CA ASN A 77 17.16 3.58 16.90
C ASN A 77 17.03 4.89 16.12
N LEU A 78 15.87 5.55 16.26
CA LEU A 78 15.52 6.83 15.61
C LEU A 78 15.55 8.00 16.60
N ASP A 79 16.48 7.96 17.56
CA ASP A 79 16.54 8.93 18.65
C ASP A 79 16.73 10.38 18.17
N ASP A 80 17.37 10.59 17.02
CA ASP A 80 17.56 11.91 16.39
C ASP A 80 16.24 12.61 16.04
N TYR A 81 15.13 11.87 15.95
CA TYR A 81 13.79 12.38 15.66
C TYR A 81 12.93 12.62 16.91
N LEU A 82 13.47 12.34 18.10
CA LEU A 82 12.84 12.69 19.37
C LEU A 82 13.14 14.17 19.66
N LEU A 83 12.09 14.99 19.75
CA LEU A 83 12.25 16.40 20.14
C LEU A 83 12.90 16.48 21.54
N PRO A 84 13.79 17.45 21.79
CA PRO A 84 14.40 17.63 23.10
C PRO A 84 13.30 17.88 24.14
N LYS A 85 13.36 17.18 25.27
CA LYS A 85 12.45 17.45 26.40
C LYS A 85 12.81 18.82 26.98
N SER A 86 11.84 19.74 26.99
CA SER A 86 11.90 20.99 27.78
C SER A 86 11.90 20.69 29.28
#